data_AF-A0A7S2V3S6-F1
#
_entry.id   AF-A0A7S2V3S6-F1
#
_cell.length_a   1.000
_cell.length_b   1.000
_cell.length_c   1.000
_cell.angle_alpha   90.00
_cell.angle_beta   90.00
_cell.angle_gamma   90.00
#
_symmetry.space_group_name_H-M   'P 1'
#
loop_
_entity.id
_entity.type
_entity.pdbx_description
1 polymer ?
#
loop_
_entity_poly.entity_id
_entity_poly.type
_entity_poly.pdbx_seq_one_letter_code
_entity_poly.pdbx_strand_id
1 'polypeptide(L)'
;SGSKVQDFRPVLANLAVNSDVRRRGVGRALVRSCESRVQEWGYSEIVLQVEEENEAARLFYQNLGFDTLFVDKAARRYDTTGLFLRNVRTTKICMQKVFPQVAPPGVISSDASSVSAKVGTFFKSMFSTSSDSD
;
A
#
# COMPACT_ATOMS: atom_id res chain seq x y z
N SER A 1 8.98 26.06 2.65
CA SER A 1 9.99 24.98 2.52
C SER A 1 9.46 24.01 1.48
N GLY A 2 10.09 23.93 0.31
CA GLY A 2 9.59 23.12 -0.80
C GLY A 2 9.72 21.64 -0.48
N SER A 3 8.58 20.93 -0.41
CA SER A 3 8.55 19.48 -0.31
C SER A 3 9.38 18.92 -1.47
N LYS A 4 10.46 18.20 -1.17
CA LYS A 4 11.16 17.42 -2.19
C LYS A 4 10.13 16.54 -2.88
N VAL A 5 9.91 16.74 -4.18
CA VAL A 5 9.25 15.75 -5.02
C VAL A 5 10.09 14.49 -4.84
N GLN A 6 9.48 13.40 -4.36
CA GLN A 6 10.18 12.14 -4.32
C GLN A 6 10.29 11.64 -5.75
N ASP A 7 11.51 11.63 -6.29
CA ASP A 7 11.79 11.26 -7.69
C ASP A 7 11.44 9.80 -8.02
N PHE A 8 11.15 8.98 -7.00
CA PHE A 8 10.86 7.56 -7.13
C PHE A 8 9.51 7.19 -6.54
N ARG A 9 8.84 6.23 -7.16
CA ARG A 9 7.54 5.69 -6.75
C ARG A 9 7.69 4.20 -6.45
N PRO A 10 7.48 3.74 -5.21
CA PRO A 10 7.58 2.31 -4.88
C PRO A 10 6.53 1.49 -5.63
N VAL A 11 6.98 0.41 -6.27
CA VAL A 11 6.13 -0.46 -7.09
C VAL A 11 5.92 -1.81 -6.42
N LEU A 12 4.66 -2.20 -6.21
CA LEU A 12 4.27 -3.57 -5.91
C LEU A 12 4.16 -4.35 -7.22
N ALA A 13 5.24 -5.04 -7.60
CA ALA A 13 5.34 -5.71 -8.90
C ALA A 13 4.76 -7.14 -8.90
N ASN A 14 5.38 -8.08 -8.17
CA ASN A 14 5.07 -9.51 -8.26
C ASN A 14 4.53 -10.03 -6.93
N LEU A 15 3.21 -9.96 -6.75
CA LEU A 15 2.53 -10.53 -5.59
C LEU A 15 1.61 -11.66 -6.04
N ALA A 16 1.91 -12.88 -5.58
CA ALA A 16 1.13 -14.06 -5.87
C ALA A 16 0.90 -14.86 -4.58
N VAL A 17 -0.27 -15.50 -4.51
CA VAL A 17 -0.63 -16.43 -3.44
C VAL A 17 -0.94 -17.78 -4.09
N ASN A 18 -0.37 -18.85 -3.54
CA ASN A 18 -0.69 -20.22 -3.97
C ASN A 18 -2.22 -20.44 -3.91
N SER A 19 -2.79 -21.04 -4.96
CA SER A 19 -4.23 -21.30 -5.09
C SER A 19 -4.85 -21.92 -3.85
N ASP A 20 -4.15 -22.85 -3.21
CA ASP A 20 -4.66 -23.69 -2.12
C ASP A 20 -4.88 -22.89 -0.83
N VAL A 21 -4.28 -21.71 -0.73
CA VAL A 21 -4.38 -20.82 0.44
C VAL A 21 -4.96 -19.45 0.10
N ARG A 22 -5.54 -19.28 -1.09
CA ARG A 22 -6.27 -18.05 -1.46
C ARG A 22 -7.54 -17.90 -0.62
N ARG A 23 -8.11 -16.68 -0.63
CA ARG A 23 -9.35 -16.33 0.08
C ARG A 23 -9.31 -16.49 1.61
N ARG A 24 -8.13 -16.72 2.19
CA ARG A 24 -7.88 -16.80 3.65
C ARG A 24 -7.21 -15.54 4.22
N GLY A 25 -7.26 -14.42 3.49
CA GLY A 25 -6.64 -13.16 3.92
C GLY A 25 -5.14 -13.00 3.65
N VAL A 26 -4.44 -14.04 3.18
CA VAL A 26 -2.99 -14.04 2.92
C VAL A 26 -2.56 -12.88 2.02
N GLY A 27 -3.23 -12.67 0.88
CA GLY A 27 -2.90 -11.56 -0.03
C GLY A 27 -3.04 -10.18 0.63
N ARG A 28 -4.06 -9.99 1.47
CA ARG A 28 -4.28 -8.74 2.22
C ARG A 28 -3.15 -8.51 3.23
N ALA A 29 -2.70 -9.56 3.91
CA ALA A 29 -1.58 -9.49 4.84
C ALA A 29 -0.28 -9.10 4.12
N LEU A 30 0.00 -9.71 2.97
CA LEU A 30 1.17 -9.38 2.15
C LEU A 30 1.15 -7.91 1.68
N VAL A 31 0.02 -7.43 1.13
CA VAL A 31 -0.10 -6.04 0.67
C VAL A 31 0.10 -5.07 1.84
N ARG A 32 -0.53 -5.30 3.00
CA ARG A 32 -0.36 -4.46 4.18
C ARG A 32 1.08 -4.40 4.66
N SER A 33 1.81 -5.52 4.62
CA SER A 33 3.23 -5.53 4.96
C SER A 33 4.06 -4.66 4.00
N CYS A 34 3.73 -4.65 2.72
CA CYS A 34 4.36 -3.76 1.74
C CYS A 34 3.98 -2.29 2.00
N GLU A 35 2.72 -1.99 2.29
CA GLU A 35 2.25 -0.64 2.63
C GLU A 35 2.98 -0.08 3.86
N SER A 36 3.16 -0.89 4.92
CA SER A 36 3.93 -0.51 6.10
C SER A 36 5.39 -0.20 5.74
N ARG A 37 6.03 -1.08 4.97
CA ARG A 37 7.43 -0.88 4.54
C ARG A 37 7.62 0.39 3.70
N VAL A 38 6.68 0.68 2.80
CA VAL A 38 6.70 1.89 1.97
C VAL A 38 6.57 3.16 2.83
N GLN A 39 5.70 3.13 3.84
CA GLN A 39 5.57 4.23 4.80
C GLN A 39 6.83 4.38 5.70
N GLU A 40 7.45 3.28 6.12
CA GLU A 40 8.73 3.29 6.86
C GLU A 40 9.86 3.94 6.05
N TRP A 41 9.86 3.75 4.74
CA TRP A 41 10.80 4.41 3.82
C TRP A 41 10.48 5.90 3.59
N GLY A 42 9.38 6.41 4.17
CA GLY A 42 8.96 7.80 4.05
C GLY A 42 8.22 8.13 2.74
N TYR A 43 7.80 7.14 1.95
CA TYR A 43 6.98 7.37 0.77
C TYR A 43 5.49 7.49 1.15
N SER A 44 4.80 8.41 0.47
CA SER A 44 3.37 8.66 0.68
C SER A 44 2.46 7.89 -0.27
N GLU A 45 3.01 6.99 -1.05
CA GLU A 45 2.25 6.24 -2.04
C GLU A 45 2.93 4.93 -2.41
N ILE A 46 2.11 4.00 -2.88
CA ILE A 46 2.52 2.76 -3.52
C ILE A 46 1.73 2.58 -4.81
N VAL A 47 2.40 2.10 -5.87
CA VAL A 47 1.76 1.83 -7.16
C VAL A 47 1.89 0.38 -7.57
N LEU A 48 1.01 -0.07 -8.45
CA LEU A 48 1.08 -1.39 -9.09
C LEU A 48 0.52 -1.33 -10.51
N GLN A 49 0.82 -2.35 -11.31
CA GLN A 49 0.18 -2.54 -12.61
C GLN A 49 -0.59 -3.85 -12.64
N VAL A 50 -1.78 -3.82 -13.21
CA VAL A 50 -2.66 -4.99 -13.40
C VAL A 50 -3.19 -5.00 -14.83
N GLU A 51 -3.39 -6.17 -15.41
CA GLU A 51 -4.06 -6.29 -16.71
C GLU A 51 -5.54 -5.98 -16.56
N GLU A 52 -6.12 -5.28 -17.55
CA GLU A 52 -7.55 -4.95 -17.56
C GLU A 52 -8.42 -6.20 -17.44
N GLU A 53 -7.99 -7.30 -18.06
CA GLU A 53 -8.68 -8.59 -18.06
C GLU A 53 -8.59 -9.33 -16.71
N ASN A 54 -7.70 -8.92 -15.80
CA ASN A 54 -7.55 -9.53 -14.47
C ASN A 54 -8.50 -8.88 -13.45
N GLU A 55 -9.80 -9.10 -13.67
CA GLU A 55 -10.87 -8.53 -12.84
C GLU A 55 -10.72 -8.88 -11.36
N ALA A 56 -10.34 -10.13 -11.04
CA ALA A 56 -10.16 -10.57 -9.66
C ALA A 56 -9.07 -9.76 -8.93
N ALA A 57 -7.94 -9.48 -9.59
CA ALA A 57 -6.87 -8.66 -9.02
C ALA A 57 -7.30 -7.18 -8.92
N ARG A 58 -7.98 -6.64 -9.94
CA ARG A 58 -8.50 -5.26 -9.91
C ARG A 58 -9.42 -5.04 -8.72
N LEU A 59 -10.44 -5.89 -8.55
CA LEU A 59 -11.36 -5.83 -7.42
C LEU A 59 -10.63 -6.05 -6.08
N PHE A 60 -9.64 -6.94 -6.04
CA PHE A 60 -8.83 -7.17 -4.85
C PHE A 60 -8.09 -5.90 -4.40
N TYR A 61 -7.42 -5.19 -5.32
CA TYR A 61 -6.70 -3.96 -5.01
C TYR A 61 -7.63 -2.78 -4.73
N GLN A 62 -8.74 -2.65 -5.46
CA GLN A 62 -9.79 -1.66 -5.14
C GLN A 62 -10.32 -1.81 -3.71
N ASN A 63 -10.60 -3.04 -3.29
CA ASN A 63 -11.01 -3.37 -1.91
C ASN A 63 -9.91 -3.13 -0.84
N LEU A 64 -8.70 -2.77 -1.26
CA LEU A 64 -7.60 -2.37 -0.38
C LEU A 64 -7.37 -0.85 -0.40
N GLY A 65 -8.17 -0.10 -1.14
CA GLY A 65 -8.06 1.36 -1.26
C GLY A 65 -7.07 1.82 -2.34
N PHE A 66 -6.81 0.98 -3.35
CA PHE A 66 -6.10 1.42 -4.55
C PHE A 66 -7.10 1.93 -5.58
N ASP A 67 -6.80 3.09 -6.16
CA ASP A 67 -7.56 3.71 -7.23
C ASP A 67 -6.80 3.68 -8.55
N THR A 68 -7.51 3.80 -9.67
CA THR A 68 -6.88 3.88 -10.99
C THR A 68 -6.12 5.19 -11.12
N LEU A 69 -4.83 5.11 -11.44
CA LEU A 69 -4.00 6.27 -11.73
C LEU A 69 -3.86 6.54 -13.22
N PHE A 70 -3.59 5.50 -14.02
CA PHE A 70 -3.34 5.61 -15.45
C PHE A 70 -3.68 4.31 -16.17
N VAL A 71 -4.04 4.39 -17.46
CA VAL A 71 -4.35 3.24 -18.30
C VAL A 71 -3.50 3.28 -19.56
N ASP A 72 -2.67 2.25 -19.76
CA ASP A 72 -1.89 2.01 -20.97
C ASP A 72 -2.59 0.99 -21.87
N LYS A 73 -3.25 1.47 -22.93
CA LYS A 73 -3.90 0.64 -23.95
C LYS A 73 -2.93 0.11 -25.02
N ALA A 74 -1.69 0.58 -25.01
CA ALA A 74 -0.66 0.19 -25.98
C ALA A 74 0.26 -0.92 -25.45
N ALA A 75 0.08 -1.33 -24.20
CA ALA A 75 0.87 -2.37 -23.56
C ALA A 75 0.81 -3.71 -24.30
N ARG A 76 1.82 -4.54 -24.06
CA ARG A 76 1.97 -5.85 -24.69
C ARG A 76 2.31 -6.90 -23.65
N ARG A 77 1.81 -8.12 -23.86
CA ARG A 77 2.14 -9.30 -23.06
C ARG A 77 2.40 -10.50 -23.95
N TYR A 78 3.03 -11.53 -23.38
CA TYR A 78 3.13 -12.81 -24.05
C TYR A 78 1.91 -13.67 -23.68
N ASP A 79 1.22 -14.16 -24.71
CA ASP A 79 0.23 -15.21 -24.57
C ASP A 79 0.94 -16.56 -24.48
N THR A 80 0.76 -17.23 -23.34
CA THR A 80 1.38 -18.51 -22.98
C THR A 80 0.40 -19.68 -23.07
N THR A 81 -0.82 -19.46 -23.56
CA THR A 81 -1.86 -20.51 -23.61
C THR A 81 -1.70 -21.49 -24.78
N GLY A 82 -0.96 -21.12 -25.82
CA GLY A 82 -0.69 -21.95 -26.99
C GLY A 82 0.69 -22.62 -26.98
N LEU A 83 0.94 -23.47 -27.99
CA LEU A 83 2.23 -24.15 -28.19
C LEU A 83 3.40 -23.18 -28.45
N PHE A 84 3.10 -21.96 -28.92
CA PHE A 84 4.08 -20.92 -29.23
C PHE A 84 3.79 -19.65 -28.44
N LEU A 85 4.84 -18.98 -27.97
CA LEU A 85 4.73 -17.65 -27.35
C LEU A 85 4.33 -16.62 -28.39
N ARG A 86 3.20 -15.94 -28.16
CA ARG A 86 2.73 -14.87 -29.03
C ARG A 86 2.77 -13.54 -28.31
N ASN A 87 3.38 -12.54 -28.93
CA ASN A 87 3.35 -11.18 -28.41
C ASN A 87 2.03 -10.52 -28.80
N VAL A 88 1.16 -10.24 -27.84
CA VAL A 88 -0.21 -9.71 -28.05
C VAL A 88 -0.40 -8.36 -27.35
N ARG A 89 -1.30 -7.52 -27.89
CA ARG A 89 -1.73 -6.29 -27.21
C ARG A 89 -2.53 -6.63 -25.96
N THR A 90 -2.42 -5.79 -24.93
CA THR A 90 -3.21 -5.84 -23.69
C THR A 90 -3.35 -4.42 -23.15
N THR A 91 -4.33 -4.19 -22.29
CA THR A 91 -4.44 -2.95 -21.52
C THR A 91 -3.83 -3.16 -20.13
N LYS A 92 -2.85 -2.33 -19.75
CA LYS A 92 -2.31 -2.28 -18.38
C LYS A 92 -2.93 -1.11 -17.63
N ILE A 93 -3.50 -1.38 -16.47
CA ILE A 93 -4.01 -0.36 -15.54
C ILE A 93 -2.96 -0.17 -14.44
N CYS A 94 -2.43 1.04 -14.33
CA CYS A 94 -1.65 1.46 -13.18
C CYS A 94 -2.61 1.90 -12.08
N MET A 95 -2.49 1.30 -10.89
CA MET A 95 -3.27 1.64 -9.71
C MET A 95 -2.38 2.21 -8.62
N GLN A 96 -2.92 3.09 -7.80
CA GLN A 96 -2.21 3.80 -6.75
C GLN A 96 -3.01 3.80 -5.45
N LYS A 97 -2.29 3.70 -4.33
CA LYS A 97 -2.82 4.06 -3.02
C LYS A 97 -1.94 5.14 -2.40
N VAL A 98 -2.57 6.19 -1.89
CA VAL A 98 -1.92 7.30 -1.19
C VAL A 98 -2.09 7.12 0.31
N PHE A 99 -1.02 7.37 1.07
CA PHE A 99 -1.03 7.37 2.53
C PHE A 99 -1.10 8.80 3.04
N PRO A 100 -1.81 9.06 4.17
CA PRO A 100 -1.68 10.32 4.88
C PRO A 100 -0.21 10.57 5.21
N GLN A 101 0.30 11.76 4.91
CA GLN A 101 1.64 12.16 5.33
C GLN A 101 1.67 12.21 6.84
N VAL A 102 2.27 11.20 7.48
CA VAL A 102 2.66 11.30 8.88
C VAL A 102 3.85 12.24 8.88
N ALA A 103 3.72 13.41 9.51
CA ALA A 103 4.83 14.32 9.67
C ALA A 103 6.06 13.54 10.19
N PRO A 104 7.27 13.82 9.69
CA PRO A 104 8.46 13.12 10.16
C PRO A 104 8.49 13.13 11.70
N PRO A 105 8.88 12.03 12.37
CA PRO A 105 9.14 12.06 13.79
C PRO A 105 10.20 13.16 14.05
N GLY A 106 9.77 14.31 14.58
CA GLY A 106 10.63 15.47 14.79
C GLY A 106 10.10 16.82 14.27
N VAL A 107 9.02 16.86 13.48
CA VAL A 107 8.38 18.16 13.13
C VAL A 107 7.32 18.48 14.18
N ILE A 108 7.76 19.10 15.29
CA ILE A 108 6.85 19.81 16.18
C ILE A 108 6.34 21.02 15.40
N SER A 109 5.11 20.95 14.92
CA SER A 109 4.39 22.14 14.45
C SER A 109 4.30 23.12 15.62
N SER A 110 4.72 24.36 15.39
CA SER A 110 4.79 25.44 16.38
C SER A 110 3.43 25.91 16.89
N ASP A 111 2.32 25.30 16.48
CA ASP A 111 0.98 25.67 16.92
C ASP A 111 0.56 24.84 18.15
N ALA A 112 1.40 24.88 19.17
CA ALA A 112 1.20 24.20 20.45
C ALA A 112 0.39 25.08 21.42
N SER A 113 -0.90 25.29 21.14
CA SER A 113 -1.82 25.91 22.11
C SER A 113 -3.04 25.06 22.46
N SER A 114 -3.18 23.82 21.97
CA SER A 114 -4.38 23.02 22.31
C SER A 114 -4.22 21.49 22.48
N VAL A 115 -3.05 20.90 22.25
CA VAL A 115 -2.93 19.41 22.20
C VAL A 115 -2.33 18.76 23.47
N SER A 116 -1.85 19.57 24.43
CA SER A 116 -1.17 19.04 25.64
C SER A 116 -2.08 18.22 26.57
N ALA A 117 -3.40 18.45 26.58
CA ALA A 117 -4.31 17.81 27.53
C ALA A 117 -4.84 16.42 27.11
N LYS A 118 -4.77 16.04 25.81
CA LYS A 118 -5.43 14.81 25.32
C LYS A 118 -4.49 13.62 25.13
N VAL A 119 -3.20 13.86 24.82
CA VAL A 119 -2.24 12.78 24.54
C VAL A 119 -1.72 12.13 25.84
N GLY A 120 -1.57 12.91 26.92
CA GLY A 120 -1.09 12.41 28.21
C GLY A 120 -2.04 11.39 28.87
N THR A 121 -3.34 11.51 28.66
CA THR A 121 -4.34 10.60 29.25
C THR A 121 -4.40 9.25 28.52
N PHE A 122 -4.14 9.23 27.20
CA PHE A 122 -4.25 7.99 26.42
C PHE A 122 -3.12 7.00 26.71
N PHE A 123 -1.89 7.49 26.92
CA PHE A 123 -0.73 6.62 27.21
C PHE A 123 -0.69 6.10 28.65
N LYS A 124 -1.25 6.85 29.62
CA LYS A 124 -1.27 6.40 31.02
C LYS A 124 -2.23 5.22 31.26
N SER A 125 -3.26 5.06 30.43
CA SER A 125 -4.21 3.94 30.51
C SER A 125 -3.65 2.62 29.97
N MET A 126 -2.61 2.64 29.12
CA MET A 126 -2.17 1.44 28.41
C MET A 126 -1.05 0.66 29.14
N PHE A 127 -0.45 1.24 30.19
CA PHE A 127 0.71 0.64 30.89
C PHE A 127 0.57 0.53 32.43
N SER A 128 -0.62 0.74 33.01
CA SER A 128 -0.85 0.36 34.42
C SER A 128 -0.99 -1.16 34.52
N THR A 129 0.14 -1.86 34.51
CA THR A 129 0.20 -3.27 34.88
C THR A 129 0.14 -3.37 36.40
N SER A 130 -0.86 -4.10 36.90
CA SER A 130 -0.89 -4.55 38.30
C SER A 130 -0.18 -5.89 38.36
N SER A 131 1.07 -5.87 38.82
CA SER A 131 1.71 -7.03 39.41
C SER A 131 2.10 -6.61 40.82
N ASP A 132 1.32 -7.03 41.81
CA ASP A 132 1.82 -7.23 43.16
C ASP A 132 1.32 -8.59 43.64
N SER A 133 2.28 -9.30 44.22
CA SER A 133 2.26 -10.68 44.68
C SER A 133 1.71 -10.73 46.10
N ASP A 134 0.98 -11.80 46.40
CA ASP A 134 1.28 -12.74 47.50
C ASP A 134 0.60 -14.08 47.19
#